data_AF-A0A356X066-F1
#
_entry.id   AF-A0A356X066-F1
#
_cell.length_a   1.000
_cell.length_b   1.000
_cell.length_c   1.000
_cell.angle_alpha   90.00
_cell.angle_beta   90.00
_cell.angle_gamma   90.00
#
_symmetry.space_group_name_H-M   'P 1'
#
loop_
_entity.id
_entity.type
_entity.pdbx_description
1 polymer ?
#
loop_
_entity_poly.entity_id
_entity_poly.type
_entity_poly.pdbx_seq_one_letter_code
_entity_poly.pdbx_strand_id
1 'polypeptide(L)'
;MKLFATGLLFMAILTGCAPNYTSDIDSLTPFGICYTKLQPAQVEPYKLVVIEPDFYSRQEILELKKTGTKIIAYATLGEVDPNRWYFGAMEEYGFRGKNDVWNSF
;
A
#
# COMPACT_ATOMS: atom_id res chain seq x y z
N MET A 1 20.16 -43.25 23.14
CA MET A 1 20.18 -42.86 21.71
C MET A 1 18.95 -42.06 21.24
N LYS A 2 18.19 -41.38 22.12
CA LYS A 2 17.03 -40.53 21.72
C LYS A 2 17.15 -39.05 22.08
N LEU A 3 18.26 -38.64 22.73
CA LEU A 3 18.42 -37.27 23.25
C LEU A 3 19.19 -36.33 22.31
N PHE A 4 19.86 -36.85 21.28
CA PHE A 4 20.65 -36.04 20.35
C PHE A 4 19.87 -35.57 19.11
N ALA A 5 18.76 -36.24 18.77
CA ALA A 5 17.97 -35.91 17.57
C ALA A 5 17.02 -34.72 17.78
N THR A 6 16.63 -34.42 19.02
CA THR A 6 15.69 -33.33 19.36
C THR A 6 16.36 -31.95 19.41
N GLY A 7 17.69 -31.87 19.60
CA GLY A 7 18.42 -30.59 19.63
C GLY A 7 18.64 -29.96 18.25
N LEU A 8 18.82 -30.76 17.20
CA LEU A 8 19.06 -30.24 15.85
C LEU A 8 17.80 -29.64 15.20
N LEU A 9 16.61 -30.13 15.56
CA LEU A 9 15.35 -29.65 14.98
C LEU A 9 14.96 -28.24 15.48
N PHE A 10 15.42 -27.85 16.68
CA PHE A 10 15.13 -26.54 17.26
C PHE A 10 16.03 -25.43 16.70
N MET A 11 17.23 -25.78 16.21
CA MET A 11 18.19 -24.80 15.66
C MET A 11 17.87 -24.39 14.21
N ALA A 12 17.17 -25.24 13.46
CA ALA A 12 16.74 -24.95 12.09
C ALA A 12 15.59 -23.92 12.00
N ILE A 13 14.86 -23.67 13.10
CA ILE A 13 13.75 -22.72 13.15
C ILE A 13 14.26 -21.28 13.40
N LEU A 14 15.46 -21.11 13.97
CA LEU A 14 16.03 -19.80 14.29
C LEU A 14 16.93 -19.23 13.18
N THR A 15 17.31 -20.03 12.19
CA THR A 15 18.14 -19.62 11.04
C THR A 15 17.34 -19.44 9.76
N GLY A 16 16.02 -19.25 9.86
CA GLY A 16 15.22 -18.78 8.73
C GLY A 16 15.66 -17.37 8.37
N CYS A 17 16.69 -17.25 7.52
CA CYS A 17 17.11 -16.00 6.92
C CYS A 17 15.88 -15.38 6.25
N ALA A 18 15.35 -14.30 6.83
CA ALA A 18 14.41 -13.46 6.14
C ALA A 18 15.09 -13.03 4.82
N PRO A 19 14.45 -13.20 3.66
CA PRO A 19 15.01 -12.67 2.43
C PRO A 19 15.22 -11.16 2.62
N ASN A 20 16.45 -10.68 2.40
CA ASN A 20 16.72 -9.25 2.35
C ASN A 20 15.90 -8.69 1.19
N TYR A 21 14.75 -8.10 1.50
CA TYR A 21 13.92 -7.40 0.53
C TYR A 21 14.60 -6.08 0.20
N THR A 22 15.59 -6.12 -0.67
CA THR A 22 16.11 -4.90 -1.29
C THR A 22 15.13 -4.54 -2.40
N SER A 23 14.14 -3.70 -2.08
CA SER A 23 13.34 -3.08 -3.14
C SER A 23 14.27 -2.18 -3.94
N ASP A 24 14.59 -2.61 -5.16
CA ASP A 24 15.27 -1.77 -6.14
C ASP A 24 14.31 -0.65 -6.56
N ILE A 25 14.35 0.46 -5.83
CA ILE A 25 13.52 1.66 -6.11
C ILE A 25 13.89 2.25 -7.47
N ASP A 26 15.13 2.08 -7.94
CA ASP A 26 15.56 2.58 -9.25
C ASP A 26 14.79 1.87 -10.37
N SER A 27 14.44 0.59 -10.21
CA SER A 27 13.57 -0.15 -11.14
C SER A 27 12.16 0.45 -11.32
N LEU A 28 11.71 1.28 -10.38
CA LEU A 28 10.39 1.93 -10.39
C LEU A 28 10.44 3.39 -10.84
N THR A 29 11.61 3.88 -11.28
CA THR A 29 11.76 5.24 -11.81
C THR A 29 11.52 5.27 -13.33
N PRO A 30 10.79 6.27 -13.86
CA PRO A 30 10.10 7.33 -13.13
C PRO A 30 8.81 6.83 -12.45
N PHE A 31 8.51 7.36 -11.27
CA PHE A 31 7.22 7.17 -10.60
C PHE A 31 6.48 8.50 -10.42
N GLY A 32 5.15 8.42 -10.31
CA GLY A 32 4.27 9.56 -10.06
C GLY A 32 3.35 9.35 -8.86
N ILE A 33 2.90 10.44 -8.27
CA ILE A 33 1.86 10.44 -7.23
C ILE A 33 0.83 11.50 -7.65
N CYS A 34 -0.45 11.10 -7.72
CA CYS A 34 -1.51 12.02 -8.09
C CYS A 34 -2.82 11.64 -7.40
N TYR A 35 -3.38 12.56 -6.62
CA TYR A 35 -4.64 12.38 -5.93
C TYR A 35 -5.81 13.01 -6.69
N THR A 36 -5.70 13.14 -8.02
CA THR A 36 -6.83 13.48 -8.89
C THR A 36 -7.05 12.36 -9.91
N LYS A 37 -8.16 12.43 -10.63
CA LYS A 37 -8.48 11.43 -11.65
C LYS A 37 -7.57 11.59 -12.87
N LEU A 38 -6.94 10.49 -13.28
CA LEU A 38 -5.99 10.37 -14.38
C LEU A 38 -6.55 9.47 -15.48
N GLN A 39 -6.05 9.69 -16.69
CA GLN A 39 -6.31 8.86 -17.87
C GLN A 39 -5.10 7.95 -18.17
N PRO A 40 -5.29 6.84 -18.91
CA PRO A 40 -4.20 5.91 -19.26
C PRO A 40 -2.97 6.59 -19.87
N ALA A 41 -3.16 7.54 -20.79
CA ALA A 41 -2.06 8.26 -21.44
C ALA A 41 -1.20 9.09 -20.46
N GLN A 42 -1.76 9.46 -19.30
CA GLN A 42 -1.03 10.23 -18.28
C GLN A 42 -0.19 9.33 -17.37
N VAL A 43 -0.52 8.04 -17.25
CA VAL A 43 0.22 7.09 -16.41
C VAL A 43 1.26 6.28 -17.19
N GLU A 44 1.04 6.07 -18.49
CA GLU A 44 1.90 5.30 -19.40
C GLU A 44 3.40 5.69 -19.35
N PRO A 45 3.79 6.97 -19.22
CA PRO A 45 5.21 7.34 -19.14
C PRO A 45 5.93 6.86 -17.86
N TYR A 46 5.19 6.39 -16.86
CA TYR A 46 5.71 6.02 -15.55
C TYR A 46 5.75 4.51 -15.34
N LYS A 47 6.76 4.04 -14.59
CA LYS A 47 6.83 2.64 -14.12
C LYS A 47 5.85 2.37 -12.99
N LEU A 48 5.56 3.39 -12.17
CA LEU A 48 4.65 3.32 -11.04
C LEU A 48 3.87 4.62 -10.88
N VAL A 49 2.57 4.52 -10.57
CA VAL A 49 1.76 5.66 -10.15
C VAL A 49 0.95 5.31 -8.90
N VAL A 50 1.03 6.18 -7.88
CA VAL A 50 0.17 6.14 -6.70
C VAL A 50 -1.05 7.04 -6.94
N ILE A 51 -2.26 6.52 -6.72
CA ILE A 51 -3.53 7.21 -6.99
C ILE A 51 -4.46 7.24 -5.78
N GLU A 52 -5.39 8.19 -5.73
CA GLU A 52 -6.56 8.14 -4.85
C GLU A 52 -7.59 7.14 -5.43
N PRO A 53 -7.81 5.97 -4.79
CA PRO A 53 -8.68 4.93 -5.33
C PRO A 53 -10.15 5.32 -5.45
N ASP A 54 -10.66 6.23 -4.62
CA ASP A 54 -12.10 6.55 -4.55
C ASP A 54 -12.63 7.23 -5.83
N PHE A 55 -11.75 7.69 -6.74
CA PHE A 55 -12.14 8.30 -8.02
C PHE A 55 -12.31 7.32 -9.19
N TYR A 56 -12.12 6.03 -8.96
CA TYR A 56 -12.10 5.03 -10.02
C TYR A 56 -12.99 3.83 -9.72
N SER A 57 -13.69 3.38 -10.76
CA SER A 57 -14.29 2.06 -10.80
C SER A 57 -13.23 0.98 -11.04
N ARG A 58 -13.60 -0.28 -10.77
CA ARG A 58 -12.76 -1.45 -11.10
C ARG A 58 -12.34 -1.48 -12.57
N GLN A 59 -13.24 -1.11 -13.48
CA GLN A 59 -12.98 -1.13 -14.91
C GLN A 59 -11.94 -0.08 -15.30
N GLU A 60 -12.03 1.13 -14.75
CA GLU A 60 -11.05 2.20 -15.00
C GLU A 60 -9.66 1.82 -14.44
N ILE A 61 -9.59 1.17 -13.26
CA ILE A 61 -8.32 0.64 -12.75
C ILE A 61 -7.72 -0.41 -13.69
N LEU A 62 -8.54 -1.27 -14.30
CA LEU A 62 -8.06 -2.24 -15.28
C LEU A 62 -7.53 -1.53 -16.54
N GLU A 63 -8.14 -0.44 -16.97
CA GLU A 63 -7.68 0.36 -18.11
C GLU A 63 -6.34 1.04 -17.81
N LEU A 64 -6.15 1.60 -16.61
CA LEU A 64 -4.86 2.12 -16.18
C LEU A 64 -3.79 1.02 -16.16
N LYS A 65 -4.11 -0.18 -15.66
CA LYS A 65 -3.13 -1.29 -15.58
C LYS A 65 -2.74 -1.85 -16.95
N LYS A 66 -3.58 -1.69 -17.98
CA LYS A 66 -3.26 -2.15 -19.35
C LYS A 66 -2.08 -1.41 -19.98
N THR A 67 -1.69 -0.25 -19.47
CA THR A 67 -0.50 0.48 -19.94
C THR A 67 0.82 -0.20 -19.53
N GLY A 68 0.77 -1.19 -18.63
CA GLY A 68 1.96 -1.79 -18.03
C GLY A 68 2.51 -1.01 -16.83
N THR A 69 1.91 0.13 -16.49
CA THR A 69 2.24 0.91 -15.30
C THR A 69 1.77 0.20 -14.03
N LYS A 70 2.62 0.14 -13.00
CA LYS A 70 2.22 -0.35 -11.68
C LYS A 70 1.34 0.70 -10.98
N ILE A 71 0.07 0.37 -10.75
CA ILE A 71 -0.88 1.25 -10.06
C ILE A 71 -1.01 0.85 -8.59
N ILE A 72 -0.76 1.79 -7.68
CA ILE A 72 -0.89 1.62 -6.23
C ILE A 72 -1.95 2.57 -5.68
N ALA A 73 -2.81 2.09 -4.79
CA ALA A 73 -3.77 2.94 -4.10
C ALA A 73 -3.10 3.62 -2.90
N TYR A 74 -3.29 4.93 -2.77
CA TYR A 74 -3.02 5.66 -1.54
C TYR A 74 -3.94 5.13 -0.43
N ALA A 75 -3.35 4.90 0.74
CA ALA A 75 -4.07 4.51 1.95
C ALA A 75 -3.46 5.24 3.14
N THR A 76 -4.29 5.99 3.87
CA THR A 76 -3.92 6.53 5.17
C THR A 76 -4.10 5.44 6.23
N LEU A 77 -3.12 5.28 7.11
CA LEU A 77 -3.15 4.30 8.21
C LEU A 77 -3.32 4.95 9.58
N GLY A 78 -2.99 6.24 9.69
CA GLY A 78 -2.97 6.96 10.96
C GLY A 78 -4.13 7.93 11.15
N GLU A 79 -4.83 8.28 10.06
CA GLU A 79 -5.94 9.22 10.09
C GLU A 79 -7.04 8.80 9.11
N VAL A 80 -8.24 9.33 9.27
CA VAL A 80 -9.36 9.17 8.34
C VAL A 80 -9.98 10.52 7.97
N ASP A 81 -10.20 10.73 6.67
CA ASP A 81 -10.92 11.89 6.14
C ASP A 81 -12.44 11.71 6.33
N PRO A 82 -13.19 12.74 6.78
CA PRO A 82 -14.65 12.68 6.96
C PRO A 82 -15.46 12.25 5.74
N ASN A 83 -14.93 12.41 4.54
CA ASN A 83 -15.59 12.00 3.30
C ASN A 83 -15.42 10.51 2.98
N ARG A 84 -14.62 9.77 3.75
CA ARG A 84 -14.46 8.32 3.56
C ARG A 84 -15.73 7.59 3.96
N TRP A 85 -16.12 6.61 3.15
CA TRP A 85 -17.32 5.79 3.40
C TRP A 85 -17.29 5.03 4.74
N TYR A 86 -16.10 4.81 5.30
CA TYR A 86 -15.89 4.14 6.60
C TYR A 86 -15.69 5.11 7.77
N PHE A 87 -15.79 6.43 7.57
CA PHE A 87 -15.58 7.41 8.63
C PHE A 87 -16.48 7.18 9.85
N GLY A 88 -17.79 6.97 9.62
CA GLY A 88 -18.75 6.74 10.71
C GLY A 88 -18.44 5.49 11.55
N ALA A 89 -17.93 4.42 10.92
CA ALA A 89 -17.48 3.24 11.67
C ALA A 89 -16.25 3.55 12.53
N MET A 90 -15.34 4.39 12.04
CA MET A 90 -14.17 4.81 12.80
C MET A 90 -14.52 5.78 13.94
N GLU A 91 -15.55 6.61 13.78
CA GLU A 91 -16.12 7.41 14.87
C GLU A 91 -16.59 6.53 16.03
N GLU A 92 -17.27 5.41 15.73
CA GLU A 92 -17.70 4.44 16.74
C GLU A 92 -16.52 3.75 17.45
N TYR A 93 -15.43 3.47 16.72
CA TYR A 93 -14.21 2.88 17.31
C TYR A 93 -13.41 3.86 18.15
N GLY A 94 -13.54 5.16 17.88
CA GLY A 94 -13.00 6.25 18.66
C GLY A 94 -11.69 6.82 18.11
N PHE A 95 -11.75 8.10 17.73
CA PHE A 95 -10.59 8.90 17.38
C PHE A 95 -9.84 9.40 18.62
N ARG A 96 -8.54 9.60 18.49
CA ARG A 96 -7.69 10.17 19.55
C ARG A 96 -7.58 11.69 19.48
N GLY A 97 -7.88 12.28 18.33
CA GLY A 97 -7.78 13.71 18.10
C GLY A 97 -8.22 14.08 16.69
N LYS A 98 -8.10 15.36 16.37
CA LYS A 98 -8.25 15.89 15.02
C LYS A 98 -6.93 16.52 14.62
N ASN A 99 -6.51 16.33 13.38
CA ASN A 99 -5.40 17.07 12.82
C ASN A 99 -5.84 18.53 12.54
N ASP A 100 -5.13 19.50 13.10
CA ASP A 100 -5.49 20.93 12.97
C ASP A 100 -5.16 21.52 11.60
N VAL A 101 -4.24 20.88 10.86
CA VAL A 101 -3.80 21.32 9.51
C VAL A 101 -4.64 20.67 8.42
N TRP A 102 -5.06 19.43 8.63
CA TRP A 102 -5.78 18.63 7.66
C TRP A 102 -7.06 18.12 8.31
N ASN A 103 -8.23 18.37 7.71
CA ASN A 103 -9.52 17.99 8.30
C ASN A 103 -9.71 16.46 8.33
N SER A 104 -9.04 15.80 9.26
CA SER A 104 -8.77 14.37 9.32
C SER A 104 -8.57 13.97 10.79
N PHE A 105 -8.90 12.72 11.14
CA PHE A 105 -9.08 12.27 12.53
C PHE A 105 -8.37 10.95 12.83
#